data_AF-A0A8C6A6J7-F1
#
_entry.id   AF-A0A8C6A6J7-F1
#
_cell.length_a   1.000
_cell.length_b   1.000
_cell.length_c   1.000
_cell.angle_alpha   90.00
_cell.angle_beta   90.00
_cell.angle_gamma   90.00
#
_symmetry.space_group_name_H-M   'P 1'
#
loop_
_entity.id
_entity.type
_entity.pdbx_description
1 polymer ?
#
loop_
_entity_poly.entity_id
_entity_poly.type
_entity_poly.pdbx_seq_one_letter_code
_entity_poly.pdbx_strand_id
1 'polypeptide(L)'
;MADELRQELINRHLITMAQIDQADMPAVPTEVDSYHSLFPLEPLPPPNRIQKSSNFGYITSCYKAVNSKDDLPYCLRRIHALVFAYDFHAGGETMMSRHFNDPNADSYFTKRKWGQHDGPLPRQHAGLLPESLIWAYIVQLSSALRTIHTAGLACRLFEFYKQNVKVFIFILSCQQADLISLGKVVLALACNSLAGIQRENLQKAMELVTINYSSDLKNLILYLLTDQNRMRSVNDIMPMIGARFYTQLDAAQMRNDVIEEDLAKEVQNGRLFRLLAKLGTINERPEFQKDPTWSETGDRYLLKLFRDHLFHQVTEAGAPWIDLSHIISCLNKLDAGVPEKISLISRDEKSVLVVTYSDLKRCFENTFQELIAAANGQL
;
A
#
# COMPACT_ATOMS: atom_id res chain seq x y z
N MET A 1 -14.54 -4.50 -3.63
CA MET A 1 -13.49 -3.91 -2.81
C MET A 1 -14.11 -3.20 -1.61
N ALA A 2 -13.54 -3.38 -0.41
CA ALA A 2 -13.95 -2.61 0.77
C ALA A 2 -13.62 -1.11 0.60
N ASP A 3 -14.47 -0.21 1.12
CA ASP A 3 -14.32 1.24 0.93
C ASP A 3 -13.02 1.81 1.52
N GLU A 4 -12.56 1.29 2.66
CA GLU A 4 -11.31 1.70 3.28
C GLU A 4 -10.10 1.39 2.39
N LEU A 5 -10.02 0.15 1.87
CA LEU A 5 -8.95 -0.27 0.96
C LEU A 5 -8.99 0.54 -0.34
N ARG A 6 -10.19 0.80 -0.88
CA ARG A 6 -10.36 1.64 -2.07
C ARG A 6 -9.82 3.05 -1.83
N GLN A 7 -10.17 3.67 -0.70
CA GLN A 7 -9.70 5.01 -0.37
C GLN A 7 -8.18 5.05 -0.15
N GLU A 8 -7.61 4.02 0.49
CA GLU A 8 -6.17 3.87 0.66
C GLU A 8 -5.44 3.77 -0.68
N LEU A 9 -5.93 2.95 -1.61
CA LEU A 9 -5.36 2.79 -2.95
C LEU A 9 -5.45 4.08 -3.77
N ILE A 10 -6.58 4.79 -3.71
CA ILE A 10 -6.74 6.10 -4.36
C ILE A 10 -5.73 7.10 -3.79
N ASN A 11 -5.60 7.16 -2.46
CA ASN A 11 -4.64 8.07 -1.83
C ASN A 11 -3.20 7.75 -2.24
N ARG A 12 -2.81 6.47 -2.28
CA ARG A 12 -1.49 6.05 -2.79
C ARG A 12 -1.27 6.44 -4.24
N HIS A 13 -2.28 6.30 -5.08
CA HIS A 13 -2.22 6.70 -6.48
C HIS A 13 -2.02 8.22 -6.60
N LEU A 14 -2.78 9.02 -5.85
CA LEU A 14 -2.64 10.48 -5.82
C LEU A 14 -1.24 10.91 -5.38
N ILE A 15 -0.67 10.29 -4.33
CA ILE A 15 0.70 10.56 -3.88
C ILE A 15 1.72 10.20 -4.97
N THR A 16 1.51 9.11 -5.69
CA THR A 16 2.41 8.69 -6.77
C THR A 16 2.37 9.65 -7.96
N MET A 17 1.17 10.15 -8.29
CA MET A 17 0.93 11.12 -9.36
C MET A 17 1.23 12.57 -8.93
N ALA A 18 1.58 12.82 -7.66
CA ALA A 18 1.88 14.15 -7.18
C ALA A 18 3.03 14.77 -7.97
N GLN A 19 2.82 16.02 -8.38
CA GLN A 19 3.75 16.87 -9.11
C GLN A 19 3.73 18.26 -8.48
N ILE A 20 4.84 18.98 -8.59
CA ILE A 20 4.93 20.37 -8.14
C ILE A 20 4.62 21.27 -9.32
N ASP A 21 3.89 22.36 -9.06
CA ASP A 21 3.98 23.53 -9.92
C ASP A 21 5.33 24.22 -9.70
N GLN A 22 6.12 24.33 -10.77
CA GLN A 22 7.46 24.90 -10.72
C GLN A 22 7.45 26.39 -10.33
N ALA A 23 6.32 27.08 -10.54
CA ALA A 23 6.14 28.46 -10.09
C ALA A 23 6.13 28.58 -8.55
N ASP A 24 5.61 27.57 -7.85
CA ASP A 24 5.48 27.58 -6.39
C ASP A 24 6.80 27.23 -5.69
N MET A 25 7.64 26.40 -6.31
CA MET A 25 8.86 25.86 -5.68
C MET A 25 10.07 25.89 -6.64
N PRO A 26 10.60 27.08 -7.00
CA PRO A 26 11.71 27.23 -7.94
C PRO A 26 13.04 26.66 -7.42
N ALA A 27 13.12 26.35 -6.12
CA ALA A 27 14.31 25.76 -5.50
C ALA A 27 14.47 24.26 -5.81
N VAL A 28 13.41 23.58 -6.29
CA VAL A 28 13.46 22.16 -6.64
C VAL A 28 13.84 22.04 -8.13
N PRO A 29 14.90 21.29 -8.47
CA PRO A 29 15.27 21.05 -9.87
C PRO A 29 14.16 20.30 -10.62
N THR A 30 14.00 20.59 -11.91
CA THR A 30 13.08 19.85 -12.79
C THR A 30 13.55 18.42 -13.05
N GLU A 31 14.87 18.26 -13.15
CA GLU A 31 15.53 17.01 -13.49
C GLU A 31 16.84 16.88 -12.71
N VAL A 32 17.16 15.65 -12.32
CA VAL A 32 18.41 15.26 -11.68
C VAL A 32 18.86 13.94 -12.30
N ASP A 33 19.94 13.98 -13.08
CA ASP A 33 20.41 12.81 -13.86
C ASP A 33 19.27 12.24 -14.72
N SER A 34 18.90 10.98 -14.57
CA SER A 34 17.84 10.31 -15.33
C SER A 34 16.48 10.37 -14.61
N TYR A 35 16.25 11.38 -13.76
CA TYR A 35 15.04 11.50 -12.95
C TYR A 35 14.37 12.86 -13.11
N HIS A 36 13.06 12.88 -13.35
CA HIS A 36 12.25 14.09 -13.50
C HIS A 36 11.04 14.09 -12.55
N SER A 37 10.21 15.15 -12.64
CA SER A 37 8.97 15.29 -11.84
C SER A 37 9.21 15.13 -10.34
N LEU A 38 10.24 15.80 -9.83
CA LEU A 38 10.61 15.75 -8.42
C LEU A 38 9.48 16.35 -7.57
N PHE A 39 9.17 15.70 -6.44
CA PHE A 39 8.19 16.16 -5.46
C PHE A 39 8.74 15.95 -4.04
N PRO A 40 8.88 16.99 -3.20
CA PRO A 40 9.42 16.85 -1.85
C PRO A 40 8.50 16.02 -0.96
N LEU A 41 9.07 15.01 -0.30
CA LEU A 41 8.36 14.11 0.62
C LEU A 41 8.44 14.57 2.08
N GLU A 42 9.36 15.49 2.37
CA GLU A 42 9.57 16.09 3.68
C GLU A 42 9.46 17.62 3.52
N PRO A 43 8.97 18.35 4.54
CA PRO A 43 8.98 19.81 4.50
C PRO A 43 10.40 20.32 4.22
N LEU A 44 10.56 21.17 3.21
CA LEU A 44 11.87 21.75 2.91
C LEU A 44 12.31 22.61 4.10
N PRO A 45 13.56 22.44 4.59
CA PRO A 45 14.05 23.25 5.70
C PRO A 45 14.04 24.73 5.29
N PRO A 46 13.56 25.64 6.17
CA PRO A 46 13.56 27.06 5.85
C PRO A 46 15.00 27.56 5.62
N PRO A 47 15.21 28.54 4.73
CA PRO A 47 16.53 28.93 4.24
C PRO A 47 17.53 29.34 5.34
N ASN A 48 17.03 29.75 6.51
CA ASN A 48 17.85 30.20 7.65
C ASN A 48 18.05 29.15 8.76
N ARG A 49 17.55 27.91 8.59
CA ARG A 49 17.68 26.85 9.63
C ARG A 49 18.30 25.59 9.02
N ILE A 50 19.60 25.43 9.24
CA ILE A 50 20.35 24.20 8.95
C ILE A 50 19.94 23.16 10.01
N GLN A 51 18.85 22.43 9.77
CA GLN A 51 18.53 21.24 10.55
C GLN A 51 19.29 20.06 9.95
N LYS A 52 20.38 19.66 10.62
CA LYS A 52 21.11 18.44 10.27
C LYS A 52 20.23 17.25 10.65
N SER A 53 20.11 16.30 9.73
CA SER A 53 19.57 15.00 10.05
C SER A 53 20.41 14.38 11.15
N SER A 54 19.71 13.87 12.14
CA SER A 54 20.30 13.35 13.35
C SER A 54 20.95 11.97 13.14
N ASN A 55 20.57 11.27 12.07
CA ASN A 55 21.14 9.98 11.67
C ASN A 55 22.46 10.16 10.91
N PHE A 56 22.54 11.14 10.01
CA PHE A 56 23.70 11.31 9.12
C PHE A 56 24.63 12.46 9.53
N GLY A 57 24.20 13.38 10.39
CA GLY A 57 24.94 14.60 10.72
C GLY A 57 25.04 15.60 9.56
N TYR A 58 24.31 15.36 8.47
CA TYR A 58 24.23 16.18 7.27
C TYR A 58 22.79 16.64 7.04
N ILE A 59 22.61 17.71 6.26
CA ILE A 59 21.29 18.08 5.75
C ILE A 59 20.85 16.98 4.78
N THR A 60 19.66 16.44 5.01
CA THR A 60 19.05 15.46 4.11
C THR A 60 17.73 15.99 3.58
N SER A 61 17.38 15.61 2.37
CA SER A 61 16.06 15.86 1.80
C SER A 61 15.62 14.66 0.98
N CYS A 62 14.32 14.42 0.92
CA CYS A 62 13.72 13.29 0.22
C CYS A 62 12.73 13.78 -0.82
N TYR A 63 12.80 13.19 -2.00
CA TYR A 63 11.92 13.52 -3.11
C TYR A 63 11.36 12.24 -3.71
N LYS A 64 10.10 12.26 -4.12
CA LYS A 64 9.61 11.36 -5.15
C LYS A 64 10.12 11.88 -6.49
N ALA A 65 10.58 11.02 -7.37
CA ALA A 65 10.89 11.36 -8.76
C ALA A 65 10.46 10.21 -9.68
N VAL A 66 10.38 10.46 -10.98
CA VAL A 66 10.11 9.44 -12.00
C VAL A 66 11.39 9.21 -12.80
N ASN A 67 11.76 7.96 -13.02
CA ASN A 67 12.94 7.64 -13.81
C ASN A 67 12.62 7.65 -15.31
N SER A 68 13.45 8.33 -16.10
CA SER A 68 13.22 8.52 -17.54
C SER A 68 13.39 7.25 -18.40
N LYS A 69 13.89 6.14 -17.83
CA LYS A 69 14.15 4.89 -18.58
C LYS A 69 13.04 3.85 -18.45
N ASP A 70 12.44 3.75 -17.26
CA ASP A 70 11.40 2.76 -16.95
C ASP A 70 10.04 3.39 -16.60
N ASP A 71 9.96 4.72 -16.53
CA ASP A 71 8.78 5.50 -16.13
C ASP A 71 8.23 5.13 -14.73
N LEU A 72 9.07 4.54 -13.87
CA LEU A 72 8.68 4.15 -12.52
C LEU A 72 9.02 5.23 -11.48
N PRO A 73 8.22 5.35 -10.41
CA PRO A 73 8.49 6.27 -9.31
C PRO A 73 9.57 5.75 -8.36
N TYR A 74 10.50 6.63 -7.97
CA TYR A 74 11.60 6.37 -7.03
C TYR A 74 11.64 7.40 -5.90
N CYS A 75 12.17 6.98 -4.75
CA CYS A 75 12.51 7.86 -3.64
C CYS A 75 13.98 8.28 -3.74
N LEU A 76 14.23 9.56 -4.01
CA LEU A 76 15.56 10.16 -4.04
C LEU A 76 15.89 10.78 -2.69
N ARG A 77 16.86 10.22 -1.97
CA ARG A 77 17.41 10.83 -0.75
C ARG A 77 18.71 11.54 -1.08
N ARG A 78 18.69 12.87 -0.96
CA ARG A 78 19.90 13.68 -1.02
C ARG A 78 20.56 13.74 0.36
N ILE A 79 21.83 13.39 0.44
CA ILE A 79 22.69 13.55 1.62
C ILE A 79 23.87 14.43 1.19
N HIS A 80 23.83 15.71 1.55
CA HIS A 80 24.82 16.70 1.12
C HIS A 80 24.97 16.79 -0.42
N ALA A 81 26.02 16.19 -0.98
CA ALA A 81 26.34 16.18 -2.42
C ALA A 81 26.05 14.84 -3.10
N LEU A 82 25.60 13.84 -2.34
CA LEU A 82 25.24 12.52 -2.85
C LEU A 82 23.72 12.39 -2.94
N VAL A 83 23.24 11.67 -3.96
CA VAL A 83 21.84 11.30 -4.14
C VAL A 83 21.76 9.79 -4.22
N PHE A 84 20.88 9.20 -3.41
CA PHE A 84 20.58 7.78 -3.43
C PHE A 84 19.15 7.58 -3.94
N ALA A 85 18.97 6.64 -4.87
CA ALA A 85 17.66 6.22 -5.35
C ALA A 85 17.23 4.92 -4.67
N TYR A 86 15.99 4.87 -4.21
CA TYR A 86 15.36 3.70 -3.59
C TYR A 86 13.98 3.49 -4.19
N ASP A 87 13.44 2.29 -4.02
CA ASP A 87 12.05 2.01 -4.36
C ASP A 87 11.11 2.97 -3.62
N PHE A 88 10.14 3.51 -4.35
CA PHE A 88 9.14 4.41 -3.78
C PHE A 88 7.94 3.63 -3.27
N HIS A 89 7.61 3.81 -1.99
CA HIS A 89 6.43 3.24 -1.36
C HIS A 89 5.44 4.36 -1.01
N ALA A 90 4.44 4.58 -1.86
CA ALA A 90 3.43 5.61 -1.66
C ALA A 90 2.64 5.40 -0.36
N GLY A 91 2.47 6.47 0.42
CA GLY A 91 1.83 6.41 1.75
C GLY A 91 2.64 5.67 2.80
N GLY A 92 3.92 5.36 2.55
CA GLY A 92 4.82 4.82 3.56
C GLY A 92 5.09 5.84 4.66
N GLU A 93 4.78 5.47 5.90
CA GLU A 93 5.04 6.30 7.07
C GLU A 93 6.25 5.79 7.85
N THR A 94 7.02 6.73 8.41
CA THR A 94 8.06 6.36 9.38
C THR A 94 7.42 6.05 10.73
N MET A 95 8.05 5.16 11.50
CA MET A 95 7.65 4.88 12.89
C MET A 95 7.64 6.16 13.75
N MET A 96 8.55 7.10 13.44
CA MET A 96 8.60 8.44 14.03
C MET A 96 7.29 9.21 13.80
N SER A 97 6.87 9.36 12.55
CA SER A 97 5.64 10.07 12.19
C SER A 97 4.40 9.41 12.75
N ARG A 98 4.38 8.07 12.78
CA ARG A 98 3.19 7.30 13.17
C ARG A 98 2.93 7.32 14.68
N HIS A 99 3.97 7.21 15.50
CA HIS A 99 3.80 7.02 16.96
C HIS A 99 4.31 8.20 17.79
N PHE A 100 5.27 8.97 17.30
CA PHE A 100 5.97 9.98 18.10
C PHE A 100 5.68 11.43 17.65
N ASN A 101 4.65 11.65 16.85
CA ASN A 101 4.27 12.98 16.35
C ASN A 101 3.22 13.69 17.23
N ASP A 102 2.60 13.00 18.19
CA ASP A 102 1.63 13.59 19.12
C ASP A 102 2.33 14.03 20.43
N PRO A 103 2.42 15.33 20.74
CA PRO A 103 2.97 15.82 21.99
C PRO A 103 2.22 15.33 23.24
N ASN A 104 0.95 14.93 23.10
CA ASN A 104 0.15 14.41 24.20
C ASN A 104 0.48 12.95 24.55
N ALA A 105 1.02 12.17 23.60
CA ALA A 105 1.45 10.80 23.85
C ALA A 105 2.62 10.75 24.84
N ASP A 106 3.60 11.65 24.68
CA ASP A 106 4.79 11.76 25.54
C ASP A 106 4.47 12.11 27.01
N SER A 107 3.29 12.71 27.24
CA SER A 107 2.90 13.17 28.58
C SER A 107 2.67 12.04 29.59
N TYR A 108 2.37 10.81 29.16
CA TYR A 108 2.18 9.70 30.10
C TYR A 108 3.49 9.30 30.78
N PHE A 109 4.56 9.15 29.98
CA PHE A 109 5.90 8.83 30.47
C PHE A 109 6.53 9.99 31.25
N THR A 110 6.43 11.22 30.73
CA THR A 110 7.15 12.39 31.26
C THR A 110 6.45 13.10 32.43
N LYS A 111 5.10 13.09 32.47
CA LYS A 111 4.34 13.93 33.42
C LYS A 111 3.34 13.16 34.29
N ARG A 112 2.59 12.19 33.74
CA ARG A 112 1.41 11.63 34.44
C ARG A 112 1.72 10.52 35.45
N LYS A 113 2.72 9.67 35.20
CA LYS A 113 3.07 8.59 36.16
C LYS A 113 4.00 9.06 37.28
N TRP A 114 4.89 10.01 36.98
CA TRP A 114 5.98 10.41 37.88
C TRP A 114 5.85 11.85 38.42
N GLY A 115 4.80 12.59 38.03
CA GLY A 115 4.45 13.89 38.60
C GLY A 115 3.48 13.75 39.79
N GLN A 116 3.39 14.80 40.62
CA GLN A 116 2.35 14.90 41.65
C GLN A 116 0.97 15.03 40.98
N HIS A 117 0.01 14.19 41.36
CA HIS A 117 -1.28 14.06 40.66
C HIS A 117 -2.41 14.78 41.42
N ASP A 118 -3.02 15.80 40.80
CA ASP A 118 -4.28 16.45 41.21
C ASP A 118 -5.30 16.39 40.03
N GLY A 119 -5.76 15.19 39.67
CA GLY A 119 -6.72 15.03 38.56
C GLY A 119 -7.31 13.62 38.42
N PRO A 120 -8.41 13.45 37.65
CA PRO A 120 -9.14 12.18 37.55
C PRO A 120 -8.32 11.09 36.85
N LEU A 121 -8.56 9.83 37.25
CA LEU A 121 -7.93 8.62 36.70
C LEU A 121 -8.23 8.41 35.19
N PRO A 122 -7.33 7.79 34.41
CA PRO A 122 -7.43 7.79 32.94
C PRO A 122 -8.50 6.85 32.38
N ARG A 123 -9.03 7.23 31.21
CA ARG A 123 -9.71 6.37 30.24
C ARG A 123 -8.81 5.19 29.82
N GLN A 124 -9.44 4.08 29.40
CA GLN A 124 -8.79 2.83 29.00
C GLN A 124 -7.60 3.05 28.02
N HIS A 125 -6.47 2.39 28.33
CA HIS A 125 -5.14 2.49 27.71
C HIS A 125 -4.54 3.90 27.69
N ALA A 126 -3.66 4.21 28.66
CA ALA A 126 -3.07 5.52 28.91
C ALA A 126 -2.09 6.04 27.81
N GLY A 127 -2.46 5.95 26.53
CA GLY A 127 -1.64 6.30 25.38
C GLY A 127 -0.55 5.27 25.04
N LEU A 128 -0.51 4.13 25.74
CA LEU A 128 0.45 3.05 25.48
C LEU A 128 0.02 2.20 24.29
N LEU A 129 1.00 1.70 23.52
CA LEU A 129 0.74 0.87 22.36
C LEU A 129 0.33 -0.56 22.77
N PRO A 130 -0.57 -1.22 22.03
CA PRO A 130 -0.89 -2.62 22.26
C PRO A 130 0.35 -3.51 22.13
N GLU A 131 0.52 -4.46 23.05
CA GLU A 131 1.69 -5.34 23.05
C GLU A 131 1.80 -6.17 21.75
N SER A 132 0.67 -6.61 21.20
CA SER A 132 0.61 -7.34 19.93
C SER A 132 1.21 -6.54 18.77
N LEU A 133 1.00 -5.22 18.75
CA LEU A 133 1.58 -4.33 17.74
C LEU A 133 3.10 -4.18 17.93
N ILE A 134 3.57 -4.07 19.17
CA ILE A 134 5.01 -4.02 19.48
C ILE A 134 5.68 -5.33 19.02
N TRP A 135 5.07 -6.49 19.30
CA TRP A 135 5.57 -7.78 18.83
C TRP A 135 5.56 -7.91 17.30
N ALA A 136 4.55 -7.36 16.61
CA ALA A 136 4.54 -7.30 15.16
C ALA A 136 5.78 -6.57 14.61
N TYR A 137 6.11 -5.41 15.19
CA TYR A 137 7.34 -4.69 14.83
C TYR A 137 8.60 -5.48 15.16
N ILE A 138 8.68 -6.11 16.33
CA ILE A 138 9.84 -6.93 16.72
C ILE A 138 10.06 -8.08 15.72
N VAL A 139 9.01 -8.79 15.32
CA VAL A 139 9.10 -9.90 14.35
C VAL A 139 9.58 -9.39 12.99
N GLN A 140 9.00 -8.29 12.49
CA GLN A 140 9.39 -7.74 11.18
C GLN A 140 10.82 -7.20 11.18
N LEU A 141 11.21 -6.43 12.21
CA LEU A 141 12.55 -5.85 12.34
C LEU A 141 13.62 -6.93 12.57
N SER A 142 13.33 -7.93 13.41
CA SER A 142 14.27 -9.05 13.63
C SER A 142 14.46 -9.92 12.39
N SER A 143 13.40 -10.14 11.60
CA SER A 143 13.50 -10.83 10.30
C SER A 143 14.41 -10.07 9.31
N ALA A 144 14.26 -8.74 9.23
CA ALA A 144 15.12 -7.89 8.42
C ALA A 144 16.58 -7.93 8.91
N LEU A 145 16.82 -7.78 10.22
CA LEU A 145 18.16 -7.87 10.80
C LEU A 145 18.79 -9.24 10.57
N ARG A 146 18.03 -10.34 10.69
CA ARG A 146 18.51 -11.69 10.38
C ARG A 146 19.03 -11.79 8.96
N THR A 147 18.29 -11.26 8.00
CA THR A 147 18.68 -11.28 6.58
C THR A 147 19.98 -10.50 6.37
N ILE A 148 20.08 -9.29 6.93
CA ILE A 148 21.27 -8.42 6.82
C ILE A 148 22.48 -9.08 7.50
N HIS A 149 22.32 -9.57 8.73
CA HIS A 149 23.42 -10.13 9.52
C HIS A 149 23.93 -11.45 8.93
N THR A 150 23.04 -12.28 8.39
CA THR A 150 23.41 -13.54 7.71
C THR A 150 24.20 -13.29 6.42
N ALA A 151 23.95 -12.16 5.74
CA ALA A 151 24.73 -11.73 4.58
C ALA A 151 26.11 -11.14 4.96
N GLY A 152 26.48 -11.12 6.26
CA GLY A 152 27.72 -10.51 6.73
C GLY A 152 27.68 -8.97 6.67
N LEU A 153 26.50 -8.37 6.73
CA LEU A 153 26.29 -6.92 6.73
C LEU A 153 25.76 -6.45 8.10
N ALA A 154 25.68 -5.13 8.27
CA ALA A 154 25.02 -4.48 9.41
C ALA A 154 24.10 -3.35 8.90
N CYS A 155 22.97 -3.15 9.58
CA CYS A 155 21.94 -2.20 9.16
C CYS A 155 22.39 -0.75 9.35
N ARG A 156 23.03 -0.44 10.50
CA ARG A 156 23.65 0.86 10.85
C ARG A 156 22.71 2.08 10.80
N LEU A 157 21.42 1.88 10.56
CA LEU A 157 20.42 2.94 10.41
C LEU A 157 19.64 3.24 11.70
N PHE A 158 19.88 2.49 12.78
CA PHE A 158 19.13 2.62 14.02
C PHE A 158 19.80 3.52 15.08
N GLU A 159 20.99 4.08 14.82
CA GLU A 159 21.71 4.90 15.81
C GLU A 159 22.32 6.20 15.27
N PHE A 160 22.27 7.21 16.12
CA PHE A 160 22.81 8.55 15.95
C PHE A 160 24.24 8.53 16.53
N TYR A 161 25.22 8.95 15.72
CA TYR A 161 26.59 9.39 16.03
C TYR A 161 27.75 8.69 15.31
N LYS A 162 28.67 9.57 14.89
CA LYS A 162 29.91 9.38 14.12
C LYS A 162 30.90 8.41 14.77
N GLN A 163 31.54 7.56 13.97
CA GLN A 163 33.02 7.46 13.96
C GLN A 163 33.57 6.72 12.73
N ASN A 164 34.76 7.13 12.33
CA ASN A 164 35.52 6.68 11.17
C ASN A 164 36.26 5.33 11.41
N VAL A 165 36.52 4.61 10.31
CA VAL A 165 37.63 3.63 10.04
C VAL A 165 37.51 2.11 10.40
N LYS A 166 37.88 1.27 9.40
CA LYS A 166 38.25 -0.19 9.31
C LYS A 166 37.13 -1.25 9.23
N VAL A 167 37.05 -1.95 8.09
CA VAL A 167 35.81 -2.57 7.55
C VAL A 167 35.45 -3.98 8.05
N PHE A 168 36.39 -4.85 8.47
CA PHE A 168 36.05 -6.25 8.78
C PHE A 168 35.81 -6.56 10.27
N ILE A 169 36.54 -5.94 11.20
CA ILE A 169 36.30 -6.08 12.66
C ILE A 169 35.03 -5.29 13.08
N PHE A 170 34.64 -4.27 12.30
CA PHE A 170 33.49 -3.42 12.60
C PHE A 170 32.14 -4.06 12.33
N ILE A 171 32.00 -4.98 11.37
CA ILE A 171 30.69 -5.52 11.01
C ILE A 171 30.04 -6.16 12.23
N LEU A 172 30.78 -6.98 12.97
CA LEU A 172 30.26 -7.67 14.14
C LEU A 172 29.94 -6.69 15.29
N SER A 173 30.74 -5.65 15.49
CA SER A 173 30.43 -4.55 16.42
C SER A 173 29.20 -3.75 15.98
N CYS A 174 29.02 -3.51 14.68
CA CYS A 174 27.85 -2.87 14.11
C CYS A 174 26.60 -3.73 14.25
N GLN A 175 26.72 -5.06 14.12
CA GLN A 175 25.63 -5.99 14.39
C GLN A 175 25.21 -5.95 15.87
N GLN A 176 26.18 -5.84 16.81
CA GLN A 176 25.85 -5.62 18.22
C GLN A 176 25.12 -4.28 18.43
N ALA A 177 25.57 -3.22 17.75
CA ALA A 177 24.92 -1.91 17.82
C ALA A 177 23.49 -1.94 17.23
N ASP A 178 23.26 -2.69 16.15
CA ASP A 178 21.92 -2.91 15.59
C ASP A 178 20.97 -3.54 16.63
N LEU A 179 21.44 -4.56 17.36
CA LEU A 179 20.66 -5.22 18.41
C LEU A 179 20.33 -4.29 19.59
N ILE A 180 21.30 -3.48 20.03
CA ILE A 180 21.07 -2.47 21.07
C ILE A 180 20.04 -1.46 20.59
N SER A 181 20.17 -1.01 19.35
CA SER A 181 19.27 -0.02 18.77
C SER A 181 17.86 -0.57 18.58
N LEU A 182 17.71 -1.86 18.22
CA LEU A 182 16.42 -2.54 18.28
C LEU A 182 15.82 -2.49 19.69
N GLY A 183 16.62 -2.77 20.72
CA GLY A 183 16.18 -2.66 22.12
C GLY A 183 15.68 -1.24 22.49
N LYS A 184 16.38 -0.20 22.02
CA LYS A 184 15.99 1.20 22.22
C LYS A 184 14.68 1.55 21.52
N VAL A 185 14.49 1.09 20.27
CA VAL A 185 13.24 1.27 19.52
C VAL A 185 12.08 0.59 20.24
N VAL A 186 12.26 -0.66 20.67
CA VAL A 186 11.21 -1.41 21.38
C VAL A 186 10.86 -0.73 22.70
N LEU A 187 11.85 -0.25 23.47
CA LEU A 187 11.61 0.50 24.70
C LEU A 187 10.86 1.81 24.43
N ALA A 188 11.24 2.55 23.38
CA ALA A 188 10.57 3.78 23.01
C ALA A 188 9.10 3.56 22.63
N LEU A 189 8.80 2.49 21.89
CA LEU A 189 7.44 2.09 21.56
C LEU A 189 6.65 1.69 22.81
N ALA A 190 7.26 0.89 23.70
CA ALA A 190 6.61 0.45 24.94
C ALA A 190 6.29 1.63 25.89
N CYS A 191 7.15 2.64 25.92
CA CYS A 191 6.92 3.88 26.68
C CYS A 191 6.09 4.93 25.92
N ASN A 192 5.84 4.71 24.61
CA ASN A 192 5.36 5.71 23.67
C ASN A 192 6.06 7.08 23.81
N SER A 193 7.38 7.05 24.02
CA SER A 193 8.21 8.23 24.31
C SER A 193 9.67 7.98 23.95
N LEU A 194 10.31 8.95 23.31
CA LEU A 194 11.75 8.94 23.04
C LEU A 194 12.59 9.28 24.28
N ALA A 195 12.00 9.94 25.29
CA ALA A 195 12.70 10.29 26.52
C ALA A 195 13.09 9.05 27.34
N GLY A 196 12.34 7.94 27.17
CA GLY A 196 12.61 6.66 27.85
C GLY A 196 13.93 5.99 27.44
N ILE A 197 14.50 6.37 26.30
CA ILE A 197 15.78 5.85 25.81
C ILE A 197 16.98 6.46 26.56
N GLN A 198 16.79 7.63 27.19
CA GLN A 198 17.87 8.36 27.87
C GLN A 198 18.34 7.61 29.11
N ARG A 199 19.66 7.62 29.38
CA ARG A 199 20.28 6.86 30.48
C ARG A 199 19.68 7.19 31.85
N GLU A 200 19.35 8.44 32.10
CA GLU A 200 18.73 8.91 33.35
C GLU A 200 17.31 8.39 33.57
N ASN A 201 16.60 8.08 32.49
CA ASN A 201 15.20 7.66 32.51
C ASN A 201 15.02 6.15 32.29
N LEU A 202 16.10 5.42 32.00
CA LEU A 202 16.06 4.00 31.64
C LEU A 202 15.41 3.14 32.74
N GLN A 203 15.74 3.41 34.01
CA GLN A 203 15.17 2.68 35.15
C GLN A 203 13.65 2.87 35.22
N LYS A 204 13.17 4.11 35.10
CA LYS A 204 11.74 4.44 35.10
C LYS A 204 11.01 3.82 33.89
N ALA A 205 11.67 3.79 32.73
CA ALA A 205 11.16 3.17 31.52
C ALA A 205 10.97 1.66 31.70
N MET A 206 11.95 0.96 32.26
CA MET A 206 11.86 -0.48 32.55
C MET A 206 10.80 -0.81 33.61
N GLU A 207 10.59 0.07 34.59
CA GLU A 207 9.50 -0.07 35.57
C GLU A 207 8.12 0.09 34.92
N LEU A 208 7.97 1.03 33.98
CA LEU A 208 6.74 1.16 33.19
C LEU A 208 6.48 -0.11 32.38
N VAL A 209 7.52 -0.65 31.72
CA VAL A 209 7.39 -1.89 30.95
C VAL A 209 6.92 -3.05 31.84
N THR A 210 7.53 -3.18 33.02
CA THR A 210 7.22 -4.26 33.98
C THR A 210 5.76 -4.24 34.44
N ILE A 211 5.14 -3.07 34.54
CA ILE A 211 3.76 -2.91 35.04
C ILE A 211 2.72 -3.14 33.94
N ASN A 212 3.03 -2.81 32.68
CA ASN A 212 2.03 -2.73 31.61
C ASN A 212 2.13 -3.84 30.56
N TYR A 213 3.23 -4.59 30.51
CA TYR A 213 3.48 -5.59 29.47
C TYR A 213 3.98 -6.92 30.05
N SER A 214 3.97 -7.95 29.21
CA SER A 214 4.41 -9.29 29.59
C SER A 214 5.89 -9.34 30.03
N SER A 215 6.21 -10.35 30.83
CA SER A 215 7.59 -10.67 31.20
C SER A 215 8.47 -10.94 29.98
N ASP A 216 7.92 -11.48 28.90
CA ASP A 216 8.66 -11.76 27.67
C ASP A 216 9.16 -10.49 27.02
N LEU A 217 8.31 -9.45 26.92
CA LEU A 217 8.71 -8.18 26.32
C LEU A 217 9.79 -7.51 27.17
N LYS A 218 9.61 -7.50 28.49
CA LYS A 218 10.61 -7.02 29.44
C LYS A 218 11.94 -7.75 29.27
N ASN A 219 11.91 -9.08 29.22
CA ASN A 219 13.10 -9.92 29.11
C ASN A 219 13.84 -9.69 27.78
N LEU A 220 13.10 -9.53 26.68
CA LEU A 220 13.67 -9.17 25.38
C LEU A 220 14.38 -7.81 25.42
N ILE A 221 13.71 -6.77 25.94
CA ILE A 221 14.31 -5.42 26.06
C ILE A 221 15.56 -5.47 26.93
N LEU A 222 15.50 -6.14 28.09
CA LEU A 222 16.64 -6.29 28.98
C LEU A 222 17.79 -7.03 28.29
N TYR A 223 17.50 -8.12 27.57
CA TYR A 223 18.50 -8.86 26.82
C TYR A 223 19.17 -8.02 25.73
N LEU A 224 18.43 -7.16 25.03
CA LEU A 224 18.94 -6.29 23.96
C LEU A 224 19.73 -5.09 24.50
N LEU A 225 19.36 -4.52 25.65
CA LEU A 225 20.00 -3.34 26.22
C LEU A 225 21.18 -3.64 27.15
N THR A 226 21.20 -4.81 27.78
CA THR A 226 22.28 -5.19 28.71
C THR A 226 23.50 -5.62 27.92
N ASP A 227 24.66 -5.08 28.30
CA ASP A 227 25.93 -5.52 27.73
C ASP A 227 26.23 -6.97 28.17
N GLN A 228 26.53 -7.83 27.21
CA GLN A 228 26.77 -9.26 27.47
C GLN A 228 28.25 -9.54 27.24
N ASN A 229 28.86 -10.35 28.11
CA ASN A 229 30.23 -10.82 27.92
C ASN A 229 30.39 -11.73 26.67
N ARG A 230 29.28 -12.12 26.03
CA ARG A 230 29.27 -12.87 24.77
C ARG A 230 28.68 -12.03 23.66
N MET A 231 29.18 -12.25 22.45
CA MET A 231 28.62 -11.64 21.25
C MET A 231 27.24 -12.24 20.98
N ARG A 232 26.24 -11.38 20.81
CA ARG A 232 24.85 -11.79 20.58
C ARG A 232 24.58 -11.95 19.09
N SER A 233 23.72 -12.89 18.75
CA SER A 233 23.14 -13.02 17.43
C SER A 233 21.65 -12.66 17.47
N VAL A 234 21.12 -12.15 16.36
CA VAL A 234 19.67 -12.02 16.17
C VAL A 234 18.94 -13.37 16.30
N ASN A 235 19.63 -14.49 16.10
CA ASN A 235 19.04 -15.81 16.32
C ASN A 235 18.84 -16.12 17.81
N ASP A 236 19.55 -15.45 18.72
CA ASP A 236 19.45 -15.69 20.17
C ASP A 236 18.11 -15.24 20.75
N ILE A 237 17.43 -14.29 20.09
CA ILE A 237 16.10 -13.84 20.48
C ILE A 237 14.97 -14.71 19.89
N MET A 238 15.28 -15.64 18.98
CA MET A 238 14.29 -16.52 18.33
C MET A 238 13.40 -17.28 19.30
N PRO A 239 13.89 -17.85 20.42
CA PRO A 239 13.03 -18.53 21.39
C PRO A 239 11.97 -17.61 22.01
N MET A 240 12.26 -16.31 22.16
CA MET A 240 11.32 -15.33 22.71
C MET A 240 10.28 -14.86 21.68
N ILE A 241 10.61 -14.89 20.38
CA ILE A 241 9.72 -14.46 19.29
C ILE A 241 9.01 -15.62 18.59
N GLY A 242 9.45 -16.86 18.78
CA GLY A 242 9.07 -18.01 17.95
C GLY A 242 7.56 -18.26 17.88
N ALA A 243 6.87 -18.31 19.03
CA ALA A 243 5.42 -18.48 19.06
C ALA A 243 4.67 -17.31 18.39
N ARG A 244 5.21 -16.09 18.54
CA ARG A 244 4.63 -14.86 18.00
C ARG A 244 4.83 -14.73 16.49
N PHE A 245 5.83 -15.42 15.94
CA PHE A 245 6.06 -15.50 14.50
C PHE A 245 4.86 -16.13 13.80
N TYR A 246 4.27 -17.18 14.35
CA TYR A 246 3.06 -17.82 13.79
C TYR A 246 1.88 -16.86 13.75
N THR A 247 1.63 -16.09 14.81
CA THR A 247 0.57 -15.08 14.80
C THR A 247 0.77 -14.02 13.72
N GLN A 248 2.02 -13.61 13.46
CA GLN A 248 2.32 -12.66 12.38
C GLN A 248 2.21 -13.29 11.00
N LEU A 249 2.58 -14.56 10.86
CA LEU A 249 2.43 -15.31 9.63
C LEU A 249 0.95 -15.50 9.28
N ASP A 250 0.13 -15.92 10.24
CA ASP A 250 -1.31 -16.09 10.08
C ASP A 250 -1.97 -14.75 9.70
N ALA A 251 -1.61 -13.66 10.37
CA ALA A 251 -2.12 -12.33 10.04
C ALA A 251 -1.73 -11.89 8.62
N ALA A 252 -0.51 -12.20 8.17
CA ALA A 252 -0.07 -11.92 6.81
C ALA A 252 -0.81 -12.76 5.77
N GLN A 253 -1.06 -14.04 6.06
CA GLN A 253 -1.85 -14.94 5.19
C GLN A 253 -3.30 -14.49 5.07
N MET A 254 -3.98 -14.20 6.19
CA MET A 254 -5.34 -13.67 6.16
C MET A 254 -5.43 -12.35 5.37
N ARG A 255 -4.44 -11.47 5.51
CA ARG A 255 -4.37 -10.24 4.71
C ARG A 255 -4.20 -10.54 3.22
N ASN A 256 -3.39 -11.52 2.85
CA ASN A 256 -3.23 -11.94 1.45
C ASN A 256 -4.55 -12.47 0.88
N ASP A 257 -5.27 -13.30 1.63
CA ASP A 257 -6.57 -13.85 1.19
C ASP A 257 -7.57 -12.72 0.92
N VAL A 258 -7.65 -11.70 1.80
CA VAL A 258 -8.51 -10.53 1.60
C VAL A 258 -8.11 -9.74 0.35
N ILE A 259 -6.81 -9.51 0.14
CA ILE A 259 -6.31 -8.80 -1.04
C ILE A 259 -6.58 -9.60 -2.32
N GLU A 260 -6.40 -10.92 -2.29
CA GLU A 260 -6.66 -11.80 -3.43
C GLU A 260 -8.14 -11.82 -3.81
N GLU A 261 -9.04 -11.88 -2.81
CA GLU A 261 -10.48 -11.81 -3.04
C GLU A 261 -10.89 -10.49 -3.69
N ASP A 262 -10.38 -9.36 -3.19
CA ASP A 262 -10.67 -8.05 -3.78
C ASP A 262 -10.03 -7.87 -5.16
N LEU A 263 -8.82 -8.41 -5.39
CA LEU A 263 -8.19 -8.43 -6.71
C LEU A 263 -9.02 -9.24 -7.70
N ALA A 264 -9.55 -10.40 -7.30
CA ALA A 264 -10.40 -11.22 -8.17
C ALA A 264 -11.64 -10.45 -8.64
N LYS A 265 -12.27 -9.68 -7.74
CA LYS A 265 -13.42 -8.80 -8.07
C LYS A 265 -13.02 -7.72 -9.07
N GLU A 266 -11.87 -7.05 -8.88
CA GLU A 266 -11.41 -6.01 -9.81
C GLU A 266 -10.97 -6.57 -11.18
N VAL A 267 -10.40 -7.77 -11.23
CA VAL A 267 -10.11 -8.46 -12.49
C VAL A 267 -11.40 -8.74 -13.26
N GLN A 268 -12.47 -9.17 -12.57
CA GLN A 268 -13.80 -9.32 -13.16
C GLN A 268 -14.33 -7.99 -13.68
N ASN A 269 -14.29 -6.92 -12.87
CA ASN A 269 -14.69 -5.57 -13.31
C ASN A 269 -13.95 -5.13 -14.58
N GLY A 270 -12.64 -5.37 -14.66
CA GLY A 270 -11.84 -5.06 -15.85
C GLY A 270 -12.28 -5.85 -17.09
N ARG A 271 -12.68 -7.11 -16.94
CA ARG A 271 -13.26 -7.91 -18.05
C ARG A 271 -14.60 -7.32 -18.49
N LEU A 272 -15.50 -7.04 -17.54
CA LEU A 272 -16.82 -6.47 -17.80
C LEU A 272 -16.71 -5.11 -18.50
N PHE A 273 -15.82 -4.22 -18.03
CA PHE A 273 -15.55 -2.94 -18.69
C PHE A 273 -15.12 -3.11 -20.14
N ARG A 274 -14.21 -4.04 -20.43
CA ARG A 274 -13.78 -4.33 -21.81
C ARG A 274 -14.93 -4.85 -22.67
N LEU A 275 -15.81 -5.70 -22.15
CA LEU A 275 -16.99 -6.17 -22.89
C LEU A 275 -17.95 -5.01 -23.18
N LEU A 276 -18.23 -4.17 -22.19
CA LEU A 276 -19.07 -2.98 -22.35
C LEU A 276 -18.50 -2.00 -23.37
N ALA A 277 -17.20 -1.73 -23.33
CA ALA A 277 -16.53 -0.86 -24.30
C ALA A 277 -16.65 -1.41 -25.74
N LYS A 278 -16.45 -2.73 -25.92
CA LYS A 278 -16.62 -3.39 -27.21
C LYS A 278 -18.08 -3.36 -27.68
N LEU A 279 -19.04 -3.65 -26.80
CA LEU A 279 -20.48 -3.56 -27.10
C LEU A 279 -20.86 -2.13 -27.49
N GLY A 280 -20.35 -1.12 -26.78
CA GLY A 280 -20.56 0.30 -27.12
C GLY A 280 -19.90 0.71 -28.43
N THR A 281 -18.84 0.03 -28.87
CA THR A 281 -18.18 0.27 -30.16
C THR A 281 -18.97 -0.34 -31.34
N ILE A 282 -19.77 -1.38 -31.07
CA ILE A 282 -20.59 -2.10 -32.06
C ILE A 282 -21.99 -1.47 -32.15
N ASN A 283 -22.67 -1.36 -31.00
CA ASN A 283 -24.06 -0.95 -30.92
C ASN A 283 -24.23 0.51 -31.36
N GLU A 284 -25.28 0.76 -32.14
CA GLU A 284 -25.63 2.11 -32.65
C GLU A 284 -24.48 2.82 -33.40
N ARG A 285 -23.58 2.05 -34.02
CA ARG A 285 -22.62 2.59 -34.97
C ARG A 285 -23.39 3.24 -36.14
N PRO A 286 -23.19 4.54 -36.42
CA PRO A 286 -24.02 5.25 -37.39
C PRO A 286 -23.80 4.79 -38.83
N GLU A 287 -22.59 4.37 -39.16
CA GLU A 287 -22.20 3.92 -40.50
C GLU A 287 -20.97 3.02 -40.40
N PHE A 288 -20.91 2.00 -41.25
CA PHE A 288 -19.70 1.21 -41.47
C PHE A 288 -19.62 0.79 -42.95
N GLN A 289 -18.46 0.97 -43.58
CA GLN A 289 -18.26 0.63 -45.01
C GLN A 289 -19.35 1.16 -45.97
N LYS A 290 -19.84 2.40 -45.74
CA LYS A 290 -20.94 3.02 -46.51
C LYS A 290 -22.31 2.37 -46.33
N ASP A 291 -22.48 1.51 -45.33
CA ASP A 291 -23.76 0.96 -44.91
C ASP A 291 -24.25 1.66 -43.62
N PRO A 292 -25.30 2.51 -43.70
CA PRO A 292 -25.87 3.19 -42.53
C PRO A 292 -26.76 2.27 -41.67
N THR A 293 -27.09 1.07 -42.13
CA THR A 293 -27.91 0.09 -41.41
C THR A 293 -27.10 -1.09 -40.88
N TRP A 294 -25.76 -1.01 -40.94
CA TRP A 294 -24.87 -2.11 -40.56
C TRP A 294 -25.15 -2.62 -39.13
N SER A 295 -25.41 -1.74 -38.17
CA SER A 295 -25.73 -2.12 -36.78
C SER A 295 -27.13 -2.71 -36.59
N GLU A 296 -27.98 -2.69 -37.62
CA GLU A 296 -29.41 -3.04 -37.56
C GLU A 296 -29.72 -4.42 -38.16
N THR A 297 -28.71 -5.16 -38.63
CA THR A 297 -28.92 -6.41 -39.39
C THR A 297 -28.10 -7.60 -38.86
N GLY A 298 -28.61 -8.81 -39.10
CA GLY A 298 -27.92 -10.08 -38.80
C GLY A 298 -27.47 -10.23 -37.34
N ASP A 299 -26.22 -10.66 -37.15
CA ASP A 299 -25.58 -10.84 -35.84
C ASP A 299 -25.58 -9.54 -35.00
N ARG A 300 -25.50 -8.37 -35.64
CA ARG A 300 -25.48 -7.06 -34.96
C ARG A 300 -26.84 -6.71 -34.38
N TYR A 301 -27.92 -7.13 -35.05
CA TYR A 301 -29.27 -6.99 -34.52
C TYR A 301 -29.47 -7.80 -33.23
N LEU A 302 -28.89 -9.02 -33.14
CA LEU A 302 -28.91 -9.80 -31.90
C LEU A 302 -28.19 -9.07 -30.75
N LEU A 303 -27.06 -8.43 -31.03
CA LEU A 303 -26.31 -7.65 -30.04
C LEU A 303 -27.05 -6.39 -29.60
N LYS A 304 -27.80 -5.76 -30.52
CA LYS A 304 -28.70 -4.64 -30.21
C LYS A 304 -29.82 -5.07 -29.26
N LEU A 305 -30.49 -6.19 -29.53
CA LEU A 305 -31.51 -6.70 -28.62
C LEU A 305 -30.93 -7.16 -27.29
N PHE A 306 -29.73 -7.73 -27.29
CA PHE A 306 -29.02 -8.10 -26.06
C PHE A 306 -28.69 -6.87 -25.21
N ARG A 307 -28.32 -5.74 -25.82
CA ARG A 307 -28.15 -4.47 -25.11
C ARG A 307 -29.45 -4.00 -24.45
N ASP A 308 -30.58 -4.10 -25.15
CA ASP A 308 -31.89 -3.75 -24.59
C ASP A 308 -32.25 -4.71 -23.43
N HIS A 309 -31.93 -6.01 -23.55
CA HIS A 309 -32.05 -6.98 -22.47
C HIS A 309 -31.16 -6.67 -21.25
N LEU A 310 -29.99 -6.06 -21.44
CA LEU A 310 -29.10 -5.67 -20.35
C LEU A 310 -29.56 -4.39 -19.64
N PHE A 311 -29.82 -3.31 -20.38
CA PHE A 311 -29.93 -1.96 -19.81
C PHE A 311 -31.32 -1.36 -19.83
N HIS A 312 -32.24 -1.91 -20.62
CA HIS A 312 -33.58 -1.35 -20.82
C HIS A 312 -34.67 -2.26 -20.24
N GLN A 313 -34.38 -2.88 -19.09
CA GLN A 313 -35.37 -3.63 -18.34
C GLN A 313 -36.43 -2.68 -17.79
N VAL A 314 -37.69 -3.14 -17.77
CA VAL A 314 -38.84 -2.41 -17.24
C VAL A 314 -39.66 -3.31 -16.32
N THR A 315 -40.36 -2.70 -15.37
CA THR A 315 -41.34 -3.41 -14.53
C THR A 315 -42.63 -3.66 -15.29
N GLU A 316 -43.55 -4.43 -14.71
CA GLU A 316 -44.90 -4.63 -15.26
C GLU A 316 -45.67 -3.32 -15.48
N ALA A 317 -45.34 -2.26 -14.71
CA ALA A 317 -45.92 -0.93 -14.86
C ALA A 317 -45.21 -0.05 -15.92
N GLY A 318 -44.19 -0.59 -16.61
CA GLY A 318 -43.39 0.12 -17.61
C GLY A 318 -42.32 1.04 -17.03
N ALA A 319 -42.11 1.05 -15.71
CA ALA A 319 -41.06 1.87 -15.09
C ALA A 319 -39.68 1.24 -15.32
N PRO A 320 -38.60 2.03 -15.53
CA PRO A 320 -37.25 1.51 -15.67
C PRO A 320 -36.84 0.64 -14.47
N TRP A 321 -36.31 -0.55 -14.74
CA TRP A 321 -35.75 -1.45 -13.73
C TRP A 321 -34.23 -1.48 -13.86
N ILE A 322 -33.55 -0.91 -12.87
CA ILE A 322 -32.08 -0.88 -12.80
C ILE A 322 -31.62 -1.96 -11.82
N ASP A 323 -31.08 -3.06 -12.33
CA ASP A 323 -30.46 -4.12 -11.54
C ASP A 323 -29.05 -4.43 -12.05
N LEU A 324 -28.04 -4.02 -11.28
CA LEU A 324 -26.64 -4.30 -11.60
C LEU A 324 -26.32 -5.80 -11.50
N SER A 325 -27.02 -6.55 -10.67
CA SER A 325 -26.81 -8.00 -10.52
C SER A 325 -27.16 -8.74 -11.80
N HIS A 326 -28.29 -8.35 -12.42
CA HIS A 326 -28.70 -8.82 -13.75
C HIS A 326 -27.64 -8.52 -14.80
N ILE A 327 -27.18 -7.26 -14.89
CA ILE A 327 -26.17 -6.84 -15.88
C ILE A 327 -24.88 -7.64 -15.71
N ILE A 328 -24.35 -7.72 -14.49
CA ILE A 328 -23.12 -8.45 -14.17
C ILE A 328 -23.26 -9.94 -14.51
N SER A 329 -24.37 -10.56 -14.12
CA SER A 329 -24.66 -11.97 -14.40
C SER A 329 -24.70 -12.26 -15.90
N CYS A 330 -25.43 -11.45 -16.67
CA CYS A 330 -25.56 -11.61 -18.12
C CYS A 330 -24.24 -11.39 -18.85
N LEU A 331 -23.46 -10.38 -18.46
CA LEU A 331 -22.14 -10.14 -19.06
C LEU A 331 -21.14 -11.24 -18.72
N ASN A 332 -21.15 -11.78 -17.49
CA ASN A 332 -20.32 -12.93 -17.14
C ASN A 332 -20.71 -14.18 -17.94
N LYS A 333 -22.00 -14.42 -18.15
CA LYS A 333 -22.50 -15.51 -18.99
C LYS A 333 -22.11 -15.34 -20.46
N LEU A 334 -22.17 -14.10 -20.98
CA LEU A 334 -21.68 -13.77 -22.32
C LEU A 334 -20.18 -14.02 -22.44
N ASP A 335 -19.38 -13.53 -21.49
CA ASP A 335 -17.92 -13.70 -21.51
C ASP A 335 -17.51 -15.17 -21.42
N ALA A 336 -18.20 -15.94 -20.59
CA ALA A 336 -18.00 -17.39 -20.48
C ALA A 336 -18.50 -18.15 -21.73
N GLY A 337 -19.49 -17.61 -22.45
CA GLY A 337 -20.11 -18.28 -23.59
C GLY A 337 -20.91 -19.51 -23.16
N VAL A 338 -21.73 -19.38 -22.11
CA VAL A 338 -22.49 -20.53 -21.58
C VAL A 338 -23.61 -20.98 -22.54
N PRO A 339 -23.98 -22.27 -22.55
CA PRO A 339 -25.06 -22.78 -23.41
C PRO A 339 -26.48 -22.46 -22.88
N GLU A 340 -26.60 -21.53 -21.93
CA GLU A 340 -27.89 -21.06 -21.40
C GLU A 340 -28.63 -20.23 -22.45
N LYS A 341 -29.93 -20.48 -22.60
CA LYS A 341 -30.80 -19.76 -23.55
C LYS A 341 -31.44 -18.55 -22.90
N ILE A 342 -31.51 -17.45 -23.65
CA ILE A 342 -32.26 -16.23 -23.29
C ILE A 342 -33.21 -15.84 -24.41
N SER A 343 -34.26 -15.12 -24.03
CA SER A 343 -35.25 -14.57 -24.96
C SER A 343 -35.00 -13.08 -25.18
N LEU A 344 -34.70 -12.73 -26.43
CA LEU A 344 -34.49 -11.36 -26.88
C LEU A 344 -35.75 -10.89 -27.62
N ILE A 345 -36.38 -9.84 -27.11
CA ILE A 345 -37.66 -9.33 -27.61
C ILE A 345 -37.39 -8.07 -28.44
N SER A 346 -37.97 -7.98 -29.64
CA SER A 346 -37.91 -6.76 -30.45
C SER A 346 -38.67 -5.62 -29.79
N ARG A 347 -38.29 -4.37 -30.07
CA ARG A 347 -38.92 -3.19 -29.44
C ARG A 347 -40.41 -3.03 -29.75
N ASP A 348 -40.88 -3.59 -30.86
CA ASP A 348 -42.30 -3.63 -31.21
C ASP A 348 -43.04 -4.80 -30.57
N GLU A 349 -42.34 -5.62 -29.77
CA GLU A 349 -42.83 -6.82 -29.08
C GLU A 349 -43.39 -7.91 -30.01
N LYS A 350 -43.18 -7.80 -31.33
CA LYS A 350 -43.72 -8.76 -32.30
C LYS A 350 -42.83 -9.97 -32.52
N SER A 351 -41.54 -9.87 -32.22
CA SER A 351 -40.56 -10.93 -32.47
C SER A 351 -39.83 -11.30 -31.19
N VAL A 352 -39.74 -12.60 -30.93
CA VAL A 352 -38.96 -13.17 -29.83
C VAL A 352 -37.91 -14.10 -30.43
N LEU A 353 -36.64 -13.79 -30.19
CA LEU A 353 -35.50 -14.59 -30.63
C LEU A 353 -34.92 -15.32 -29.43
N VAL A 354 -34.86 -16.65 -29.49
CA VAL A 354 -34.26 -17.48 -28.44
C VAL A 354 -32.86 -17.86 -28.87
N VAL A 355 -31.85 -17.37 -28.14
CA VAL A 355 -30.43 -17.55 -28.45
C VAL A 355 -29.66 -18.00 -27.21
N THR A 356 -28.53 -18.68 -27.39
CA THR A 356 -27.63 -18.99 -26.27
C THR A 356 -26.61 -17.88 -26.05
N TYR A 357 -26.06 -17.77 -24.83
CA TYR A 357 -24.90 -16.89 -24.61
C TYR A 357 -23.69 -17.30 -25.44
N SER A 358 -23.50 -18.60 -25.75
CA SER A 358 -22.49 -19.06 -26.71
C SER A 358 -22.70 -18.51 -28.12
N ASP A 359 -23.95 -18.46 -28.62
CA ASP A 359 -24.26 -17.87 -29.92
C ASP A 359 -23.99 -16.36 -29.92
N LEU A 360 -24.42 -15.66 -28.87
CA LEU A 360 -24.20 -14.23 -28.70
C LEU A 360 -22.71 -13.89 -28.61
N LYS A 361 -21.91 -14.70 -27.91
CA LYS A 361 -20.47 -14.52 -27.82
C LYS A 361 -19.82 -14.62 -29.21
N ARG A 362 -20.21 -15.60 -30.01
CA ARG A 362 -19.73 -15.74 -31.40
C ARG A 362 -20.09 -14.51 -32.24
N CYS A 363 -21.34 -14.04 -32.15
CA CYS A 363 -21.80 -12.83 -32.86
C CYS A 363 -20.98 -11.60 -32.44
N PHE A 364 -20.77 -11.44 -31.13
CA PHE A 364 -20.00 -10.36 -30.52
C PHE A 364 -18.53 -10.34 -30.98
N GLU A 365 -17.85 -11.49 -30.88
CA GLU A 365 -16.45 -11.61 -31.27
C GLU A 365 -16.26 -11.36 -32.76
N ASN A 366 -17.07 -12.00 -33.61
CA ASN A 366 -16.99 -11.82 -35.07
C ASN A 366 -17.22 -10.37 -35.49
N THR A 367 -18.25 -9.73 -34.93
CA THR A 367 -18.59 -8.34 -35.26
C THR A 367 -17.49 -7.38 -34.81
N PHE A 368 -16.91 -7.59 -33.63
CA PHE A 368 -15.81 -6.76 -33.16
C PHE A 368 -14.56 -6.95 -34.03
N GLN A 369 -14.32 -8.19 -34.48
CA GLN A 369 -13.14 -8.50 -35.31
C GLN A 369 -13.21 -7.92 -36.71
N GLU A 370 -14.41 -7.80 -37.29
CA GLU A 370 -14.65 -7.06 -38.52
C GLU A 370 -14.26 -5.58 -38.38
N LEU A 371 -14.64 -4.94 -37.25
CA LEU A 371 -14.26 -3.55 -36.99
C LEU A 371 -12.74 -3.38 -36.84
N ILE A 372 -12.08 -4.31 -36.16
CA ILE A 372 -10.61 -4.31 -36.04
C ILE A 372 -9.94 -4.50 -37.41
N ALA A 373 -10.42 -5.44 -38.21
CA ALA A 373 -9.85 -5.70 -39.53
C ALA A 373 -9.95 -4.46 -40.43
N ALA A 374 -11.09 -3.76 -40.40
CA ALA A 374 -11.25 -2.50 -41.14
C ALA A 374 -10.35 -1.38 -40.60
N ALA A 375 -10.20 -1.26 -39.28
CA ALA A 375 -9.29 -0.28 -38.68
C ALA A 375 -7.81 -0.51 -39.07
N ASN A 376 -7.43 -1.77 -39.30
CA ASN A 376 -6.09 -2.16 -39.75
C ASN A 376 -5.92 -2.19 -41.28
N GLY A 377 -6.95 -1.80 -42.05
CA GLY A 377 -6.91 -1.83 -43.51
C GLY A 377 -6.89 -3.24 -44.13
N GLN A 378 -7.42 -4.23 -43.42
CA GLN A 378 -7.47 -5.63 -43.85
C GLN A 378 -8.80 -6.03 -44.52
N LEU A 379 -9.72 -5.06 -44.71
CA LEU A 379 -11.04 -5.22 -45.32
C LEU A 379 -11.27 -4.22 -46.44
#